data_AF-A0A972B1K0-F1
#
_entry.id   AF-A0A972B1K0-F1
#
_cell.length_a   1.000
_cell.length_b   1.000
_cell.length_c   1.000
_cell.angle_alpha   90.00
_cell.angle_beta   90.00
_cell.angle_gamma   90.00
#
_symmetry.space_group_name_H-M   'P 1'
#
loop_
_entity.id
_entity.type
_entity.pdbx_description
1 polymer ?
#
loop_
_entity_poly.entity_id
_entity_poly.type
_entity_poly.pdbx_seq_one_letter_code
_entity_poly.pdbx_strand_id
1 'polypeptide(L)'
;MERKIMRQKGFTLIEVMIVVVIVGILASIAYPSYTEYVLKSDRAEAKAHLLSAMQAQERHYSQAMTYLDTVAKLTAFSGVAASSEHNKYTLSIDKCTGSTDTKSCVVMLATPQRTDTNCGVLSIDSRGVKAATGTKGAGYCW
;
A
#
# COMPACT_ATOMS: atom_id res chain seq x y z
N MET A 1 -36.85 -39.54 -42.99
CA MET A 1 -36.48 -38.61 -41.91
C MET A 1 -35.55 -37.56 -42.50
N GLU A 2 -36.08 -36.42 -42.96
CA GLU A 2 -35.24 -35.32 -43.45
C GLU A 2 -34.64 -34.56 -42.26
N ARG A 3 -33.31 -34.61 -42.13
CA ARG A 3 -32.59 -33.80 -41.13
C ARG A 3 -32.57 -32.35 -41.60
N LYS A 4 -33.32 -31.50 -40.92
CA LYS A 4 -33.26 -30.04 -41.08
C LYS A 4 -31.90 -29.56 -40.58
N ILE A 5 -30.97 -29.29 -41.51
CA ILE A 5 -29.67 -28.69 -41.17
C ILE A 5 -29.93 -27.26 -40.71
N MET A 6 -29.81 -27.00 -39.41
CA MET A 6 -29.87 -25.65 -38.88
C MET A 6 -28.63 -24.88 -39.35
N ARG A 7 -28.82 -23.88 -40.20
CA ARG A 7 -27.76 -22.92 -40.58
C ARG A 7 -27.27 -22.22 -39.30
N GLN A 8 -26.01 -22.40 -38.95
CA GLN A 8 -25.38 -21.59 -37.91
C GLN A 8 -25.28 -20.14 -38.41
N LYS A 9 -25.91 -19.21 -37.69
CA LYS A 9 -25.71 -17.78 -37.90
C LYS A 9 -24.41 -17.38 -37.18
N GLY A 10 -23.41 -16.93 -37.94
CA GLY A 10 -22.18 -16.36 -37.39
C GLY A 10 -22.34 -14.88 -37.05
N PHE A 11 -21.47 -14.37 -36.18
CA PHE A 11 -21.34 -12.94 -35.92
C PHE A 11 -20.73 -12.22 -37.12
N THR A 12 -21.19 -11.01 -37.39
CA THR A 12 -20.59 -10.14 -38.39
C THR A 12 -19.33 -9.47 -37.83
N LEU A 13 -18.38 -9.17 -38.71
CA LEU A 13 -17.15 -8.46 -38.32
C LEU A 13 -17.46 -7.10 -37.69
N ILE A 14 -18.50 -6.42 -38.17
CA ILE A 14 -18.92 -5.12 -37.63
C ILE A 14 -19.53 -5.22 -36.22
N GLU A 15 -20.29 -6.27 -35.91
CA GLU A 15 -20.78 -6.52 -34.55
C GLU A 15 -19.62 -6.68 -33.56
N VAL A 16 -18.59 -7.43 -33.95
CA VAL A 16 -17.40 -7.61 -33.11
C VAL A 16 -16.65 -6.28 -32.92
N MET A 17 -16.53 -5.45 -33.95
CA MET A 17 -15.88 -4.14 -33.82
C MET A 17 -16.63 -3.21 -32.86
N ILE A 18 -17.97 -3.18 -32.91
CA ILE A 18 -18.78 -2.36 -31.99
C ILE A 18 -18.59 -2.84 -30.55
N VAL A 19 -18.60 -4.16 -30.31
CA VAL A 19 -18.37 -4.72 -28.97
C VAL A 19 -17.00 -4.33 -28.43
N VAL A 20 -15.95 -4.44 -29.24
CA VAL A 20 -14.59 -4.05 -28.82
C VAL A 20 -14.51 -2.56 -28.47
N VAL A 21 -15.18 -1.70 -29.23
CA VAL A 21 -15.24 -0.26 -28.93
C VAL A 21 -15.92 0.01 -27.59
N ILE A 22 -17.06 -0.64 -27.32
CA ILE A 22 -17.78 -0.49 -26.05
C ILE A 22 -16.92 -0.97 -24.88
N VAL A 23 -16.29 -2.16 -25.00
CA VAL A 23 -15.40 -2.71 -23.97
C VAL A 23 -14.19 -1.79 -23.75
N GLY A 24 -13.62 -1.21 -24.81
CA GLY A 24 -12.52 -0.25 -24.72
C GLY A 24 -12.87 0.98 -23.90
N ILE A 25 -14.06 1.57 -24.14
CA ILE A 25 -14.55 2.73 -23.37
C ILE A 25 -14.73 2.34 -21.89
N LEU A 26 -15.38 1.22 -21.60
CA LEU A 26 -15.60 0.77 -20.23
C LEU A 26 -14.28 0.48 -19.50
N ALA A 27 -13.32 -0.17 -20.18
CA ALA A 27 -12.02 -0.50 -19.63
C ALA A 27 -11.22 0.75 -19.24
N SER A 28 -11.33 1.84 -20.02
CA SER A 28 -10.62 3.10 -19.73
C SER A 28 -10.99 3.74 -18.40
N ILE A 29 -12.22 3.51 -17.91
CA ILE A 29 -12.71 4.03 -16.62
C ILE A 29 -12.54 2.98 -15.52
N ALA A 30 -12.89 1.73 -15.82
CA ALA A 30 -12.89 0.65 -14.85
C ALA A 30 -11.47 0.30 -14.36
N TYR A 31 -10.49 0.28 -15.27
CA TYR A 31 -9.11 -0.09 -14.94
C TYR A 31 -8.46 0.83 -13.91
N PRO A 32 -8.38 2.18 -14.11
CA PRO A 32 -7.78 3.06 -13.11
C PRO A 32 -8.53 3.06 -11.78
N SER A 33 -9.87 2.95 -11.82
CA SER A 33 -10.69 2.85 -10.61
C SER A 33 -10.37 1.59 -9.80
N TYR A 34 -10.20 0.45 -10.48
CA TYR A 34 -9.84 -0.80 -9.83
C TYR A 34 -8.42 -0.74 -9.23
N THR A 35 -7.45 -0.14 -9.94
CA THR A 35 -6.10 0.02 -9.41
C THR A 35 -6.06 0.88 -8.15
N GLU A 36 -6.83 1.99 -8.10
CA GLU A 36 -6.93 2.81 -6.89
C GLU A 36 -7.62 2.08 -5.74
N TYR A 37 -8.63 1.24 -6.02
CA TYR A 37 -9.26 0.41 -5.00
C TYR A 37 -8.27 -0.56 -4.36
N VAL A 38 -7.45 -1.25 -5.16
CA VAL A 38 -6.40 -2.14 -4.66
C VAL A 38 -5.35 -1.36 -3.86
N LEU A 39 -4.88 -0.22 -4.37
CA LEU A 39 -3.90 0.61 -3.65
C LEU A 39 -4.46 1.13 -2.33
N LYS A 40 -5.75 1.48 -2.25
CA LYS A 40 -6.40 1.89 -1.00
C LYS A 40 -6.39 0.76 0.04
N SER A 41 -6.64 -0.48 -0.39
CA SER A 41 -6.53 -1.66 0.48
C SER A 41 -5.09 -1.86 0.95
N ASP A 42 -4.12 -1.80 0.03
CA ASP A 42 -2.70 -1.95 0.33
C ASP A 42 -2.23 -0.86 1.33
N ARG A 43 -2.68 0.39 1.18
CA ARG A 43 -2.41 1.48 2.14
C ARG A 43 -3.01 1.22 3.51
N ALA A 44 -4.18 0.59 3.60
CA ALA A 44 -4.78 0.25 4.89
C ALA A 44 -3.93 -0.79 5.64
N GLU A 45 -3.41 -1.80 4.93
CA GLU A 45 -2.45 -2.76 5.48
C GLU A 45 -1.18 -2.05 5.97
N ALA A 46 -0.62 -1.13 5.17
CA ALA A 46 0.55 -0.35 5.55
C ALA A 46 0.34 0.45 6.84
N LYS A 47 -0.81 1.12 6.99
CA LYS A 47 -1.16 1.89 8.20
C LYS A 47 -1.25 0.99 9.42
N ALA A 48 -1.91 -0.16 9.31
CA ALA A 48 -2.01 -1.11 10.41
C ALA A 48 -0.63 -1.62 10.83
N HIS A 49 0.24 -1.90 9.86
CA HIS A 49 1.60 -2.36 10.11
C HIS A 49 2.48 -1.28 10.76
N LEU A 50 2.39 -0.04 10.28
CA LEU A 50 3.07 1.12 10.87
C LEU A 50 2.63 1.39 12.30
N LEU A 51 1.32 1.32 12.58
CA LEU A 51 0.78 1.52 13.94
C LEU A 51 1.24 0.41 14.89
N SER A 52 1.28 -0.84 14.41
CA SER A 52 1.78 -1.97 15.19
C SER A 52 3.27 -1.82 15.51
N ALA A 53 4.06 -1.40 14.53
CA ALA A 53 5.48 -1.12 14.70
C ALA A 53 5.73 0.06 15.65
N MET A 54 4.97 1.15 15.53
CA MET A 54 5.07 2.30 16.42
C MET A 54 4.67 1.94 17.86
N GLN A 55 3.60 1.15 18.04
CA GLN A 55 3.25 0.65 19.36
C GLN A 55 4.38 -0.19 19.98
N ALA A 56 5.05 -1.02 19.19
CA ALA A 56 6.21 -1.77 19.66
C ALA A 56 7.39 -0.86 20.04
N GLN A 57 7.62 0.22 19.29
CA GLN A 57 8.61 1.25 19.63
C GLN A 57 8.28 1.94 20.97
N GLU A 58 7.03 2.35 21.19
CA GLU A 58 6.61 2.97 22.46
C GLU A 58 6.71 2.01 23.65
N ARG A 59 6.41 0.71 23.44
CA ARG A 59 6.63 -0.31 24.48
C ARG A 59 8.11 -0.43 24.84
N HIS A 60 9.01 -0.45 23.84
CA HIS A 60 10.45 -0.51 24.10
C HIS A 60 10.93 0.76 24.82
N TYR A 61 10.45 1.94 24.39
CA TYR A 61 10.76 3.20 25.05
C TYR A 61 10.33 3.21 26.52
N SER A 62 9.15 2.66 26.83
CA SER A 62 8.66 2.54 28.20
C SER A 62 9.53 1.64 29.10
N GLN A 63 10.30 0.71 28.52
CA GLN A 63 11.15 -0.23 29.26
C GLN A 63 12.61 0.22 29.33
N ALA A 64 13.12 0.82 28.25
CA ALA A 64 14.54 1.10 28.07
C ALA A 64 14.85 2.60 27.86
N MET A 65 13.84 3.47 27.89
CA MET A 65 13.93 4.93 27.64
C MET A 65 14.62 5.30 26.32
N THR A 66 14.59 4.40 25.34
CA THR A 66 15.18 4.59 24.02
C THR A 66 14.32 3.89 22.96
N TYR A 67 14.28 4.44 21.75
CA TYR A 67 13.72 3.73 20.59
C TYR A 67 14.76 2.86 19.89
N LEU A 68 14.27 1.83 19.19
CA LEU A 68 15.10 0.94 18.38
C LEU A 68 15.39 1.59 17.03
N ASP A 69 16.64 1.46 16.58
CA ASP A 69 17.19 2.05 15.36
C ASP A 69 17.04 1.17 14.11
N THR A 70 16.69 -0.10 14.27
CA THR A 70 16.67 -1.09 13.19
C THR A 70 15.48 -2.02 13.32
N VAL A 71 14.94 -2.42 12.17
CA VAL A 71 13.74 -3.26 12.13
C VAL A 71 14.04 -4.67 12.65
N ALA A 72 15.26 -5.17 12.45
CA ALA A 72 15.68 -6.47 13.00
C ALA A 72 15.59 -6.51 14.54
N LYS A 73 16.02 -5.44 15.22
CA LYS A 73 15.86 -5.34 16.68
C LYS A 73 14.39 -5.24 17.08
N LEU A 74 13.58 -4.50 16.32
CA LEU A 74 12.14 -4.39 16.56
C LEU A 74 11.43 -5.74 16.43
N THR A 75 11.78 -6.51 15.39
CA THR A 75 11.27 -7.87 15.18
C THR A 75 11.69 -8.80 16.31
N ALA A 76 12.96 -8.76 16.75
CA ALA A 76 13.43 -9.55 17.88
C ALA A 76 12.71 -9.20 19.20
N PHE A 77 12.35 -7.92 19.40
CA PHE A 77 11.66 -7.45 20.60
C PHE A 77 10.16 -7.75 20.61
N SER A 78 9.48 -7.58 19.47
CA SER A 78 8.02 -7.52 19.40
C SER A 78 7.36 -8.54 18.48
N GLY A 79 8.12 -9.25 17.66
CA GLY A 79 7.61 -10.13 16.61
C GLY A 79 7.06 -9.39 15.38
N VAL A 80 7.06 -8.06 15.37
CA VAL A 80 6.62 -7.28 14.19
C VAL A 80 7.58 -7.54 13.03
N ALA A 81 7.07 -8.12 11.94
CA ALA A 81 7.86 -8.44 10.77
C ALA A 81 8.29 -7.18 9.98
N ALA A 82 9.42 -7.27 9.29
CA ALA A 82 9.88 -6.20 8.42
C ALA A 82 8.98 -5.97 7.20
N SER A 83 8.28 -7.00 6.74
CA SER A 83 7.30 -6.90 5.65
C SER A 83 5.88 -6.95 6.20
N SER A 84 4.96 -6.30 5.50
CA SER A 84 3.52 -6.43 5.74
C SER A 84 3.03 -7.85 5.39
N GLU A 85 1.86 -8.24 5.89
CA GLU A 85 1.30 -9.60 5.77
C GLU A 85 1.31 -10.14 4.33
N HIS A 86 1.01 -9.29 3.35
CA HIS A 86 0.96 -9.69 1.93
C HIS A 86 2.18 -9.21 1.12
N ASN A 87 3.29 -8.86 1.80
CA ASN A 87 4.51 -8.31 1.21
C ASN A 87 4.24 -7.12 0.29
N LYS A 88 3.29 -6.25 0.68
CA LYS A 88 2.96 -5.03 -0.08
C LYS A 88 3.82 -3.86 0.36
N TYR A 89 4.23 -3.85 1.61
CA TYR A 89 5.08 -2.82 2.18
C TYR A 89 6.23 -3.43 2.97
N THR A 90 7.35 -2.71 2.99
CA THR A 90 8.49 -3.02 3.83
C THR A 90 8.75 -1.86 4.78
N LEU A 91 8.91 -2.19 6.06
CA LEU A 91 9.22 -1.24 7.10
C LEU A 91 10.71 -0.86 7.07
N SER A 92 10.97 0.40 7.33
CA SER A 92 12.26 0.90 7.76
C SER A 92 12.09 1.85 8.94
N ILE A 93 13.19 2.06 9.66
CA ILE A 93 13.26 2.98 10.78
C ILE A 93 14.25 4.06 10.42
N ASP A 94 13.91 5.30 10.73
CA ASP A 94 14.81 6.43 10.65
C ASP A 94 14.60 7.35 11.86
N LYS A 95 15.46 8.35 12.00
CA LYS A 95 15.32 9.42 12.98
C LYS A 95 14.32 10.46 12.51
N CYS A 96 13.63 11.12 13.44
CA CYS A 96 12.75 12.23 13.09
C CYS A 96 13.50 13.40 12.45
N THR A 97 12.81 14.16 11.59
CA THR A 97 13.35 15.40 11.03
C THR A 97 13.71 16.39 12.15
N GLY A 98 14.94 16.91 12.11
CA GLY A 98 15.48 17.79 13.15
C GLY A 98 16.05 17.06 14.37
N SER A 99 15.98 15.72 14.43
CA SER A 99 16.68 14.93 15.45
C SER A 99 18.09 14.57 15.00
N THR A 100 19.03 14.55 15.93
CA THR A 100 20.38 14.00 15.70
C THR A 100 20.38 12.48 15.80
N ASP A 101 19.49 11.91 16.62
CA ASP A 101 19.53 10.52 17.07
C ASP A 101 18.13 9.88 17.01
N THR A 102 18.08 8.56 16.88
CA THR A 102 16.83 7.78 16.94
C THR A 102 16.34 7.57 18.37
N LYS A 103 17.19 7.80 19.39
CA LYS A 103 16.88 7.51 20.80
C LYS A 103 15.70 8.30 21.35
N SER A 104 15.62 9.58 20.98
CA SER A 104 14.61 10.51 21.50
C SER A 104 13.38 10.65 20.60
N CYS A 105 13.53 10.35 19.31
CA CYS A 105 12.44 10.43 18.35
C CYS A 105 12.72 9.49 17.17
N VAL A 106 11.79 8.58 16.93
CA VAL A 106 11.82 7.63 15.82
C VAL A 106 10.72 7.91 14.81
N VAL A 107 11.01 7.67 13.53
CA VAL A 107 10.01 7.59 12.46
C VAL A 107 10.01 6.18 11.88
N MET A 108 8.81 5.60 11.80
CA MET A 108 8.56 4.37 11.07
C MET A 108 8.17 4.73 9.65
N LEU A 109 8.81 4.12 8.65
CA LEU A 109 8.48 4.29 7.25
C LEU A 109 8.01 2.95 6.67
N ALA A 110 7.02 3.00 5.79
CA ALA A 110 6.53 1.87 5.02
C ALA A 110 6.71 2.18 3.54
N THR A 111 7.68 1.50 2.92
CA THR A 111 7.97 1.63 1.49
C THR A 111 7.11 0.65 0.72
N PRO A 112 6.31 1.11 -0.26
CA PRO A 112 5.48 0.22 -1.06
C PRO A 112 6.34 -0.60 -2.02
N GLN A 113 6.02 -1.89 -2.18
CA GLN A 113 6.64 -2.80 -3.16
C GLN A 113 6.10 -2.59 -4.58
N ARG A 114 4.86 -2.11 -4.70
CA ARG A 114 4.26 -1.65 -5.96
C ARG A 114 4.28 -0.12 -5.98
N THR A 115 4.72 0.48 -7.08
CA THR A 115 4.74 1.94 -7.21
C THR A 115 3.36 2.55 -6.97
N ASP A 116 3.25 3.37 -5.94
CA ASP A 116 2.09 4.20 -5.64
C ASP A 116 2.51 5.68 -5.79
N THR A 117 2.27 6.27 -6.96
CA THR A 117 2.66 7.66 -7.24
C THR A 117 1.81 8.68 -6.47
N ASN A 118 0.63 8.28 -6.01
CA ASN A 118 -0.28 9.13 -5.25
C ASN A 118 0.19 9.28 -3.80
N CYS A 119 0.65 8.20 -3.17
CA CYS A 119 1.01 8.22 -1.75
C CYS A 119 2.48 7.94 -1.42
N GLY A 120 3.18 7.18 -2.27
CA GLY A 120 4.59 6.87 -2.05
C GLY A 120 4.84 6.15 -0.72
N VAL A 121 5.89 6.55 -0.04
CA VAL A 121 6.27 6.03 1.28
C VAL A 121 5.38 6.67 2.34
N LEU A 122 4.71 5.84 3.14
CA LEU A 122 3.94 6.30 4.29
C LEU A 122 4.83 6.29 5.53
N SER A 123 4.76 7.31 6.36
CA SER A 123 5.50 7.35 7.61
C SER A 123 4.70 7.93 8.78
N ILE A 124 5.01 7.45 9.98
CA ILE A 124 4.50 7.99 11.24
C ILE A 124 5.67 8.12 12.21
N ASP A 125 5.77 9.26 12.89
CA ASP A 125 6.75 9.46 13.95
C ASP A 125 6.16 9.26 15.36
N SER A 126 7.05 9.11 16.34
CA SER A 126 6.70 8.98 17.77
C SER A 126 5.90 10.15 18.34
N ARG A 127 5.85 11.30 17.64
CA ARG A 127 5.02 12.47 18.00
C ARG A 127 3.63 12.42 17.36
N GLY A 128 3.33 11.37 16.59
CA GLY A 128 2.07 11.21 15.86
C GLY A 128 2.00 11.98 14.55
N VAL A 129 3.11 12.57 14.07
CA VAL A 129 3.15 13.24 12.77
C VAL A 129 3.16 12.18 11.68
N LYS A 130 2.11 12.23 10.86
CA LYS A 130 1.92 11.34 9.70
C LYS A 130 2.36 12.05 8.43
N ALA A 131 3.12 11.37 7.59
CA ALA A 131 3.59 11.91 6.32
C ALA A 131 3.48 10.89 5.19
N ALA A 132 3.39 11.39 3.97
CA ALA A 132 3.38 10.61 2.75
C ALA A 132 4.23 11.33 1.71
N THR A 133 5.08 10.61 0.96
CA THR A 133 5.99 11.22 -0.03
C THR A 133 5.38 11.37 -1.42
N GLY A 134 4.20 10.80 -1.66
CA GLY A 134 3.51 10.86 -2.94
C GLY A 134 2.83 12.20 -3.23
N THR A 135 2.36 12.34 -4.48
CA THR A 135 1.82 13.60 -5.03
C THR A 135 0.56 14.12 -4.33
N LYS A 136 -0.22 13.27 -3.66
CA LYS A 136 -1.46 13.65 -2.96
C LYS A 136 -1.23 14.02 -1.49
N GLY A 137 -0.03 13.76 -0.96
CA GLY A 137 0.35 14.12 0.41
C GLY A 137 -0.41 13.36 1.51
N ALA A 138 -0.11 13.71 2.76
CA ALA A 138 -0.58 12.95 3.93
C ALA A 138 -2.11 12.93 4.09
N GLY A 139 -2.81 14.04 3.82
CA GLY A 139 -4.25 14.15 4.07
C GLY A 139 -5.14 13.20 3.22
N TYR A 140 -4.66 12.79 2.04
CA TYR A 140 -5.34 11.77 1.23
C TYR A 140 -4.90 10.35 1.59
N CYS A 141 -3.63 10.20 1.96
CA CYS A 141 -2.97 8.91 2.07
C CYS A 141 -3.11 8.27 3.46
N TRP A 142 -3.32 9.07 4.51
CA TRP A 142 -3.41 8.64 5.90
C TRP A 142 -4.83 8.51 6.44
#